data_AF-A0A6P0TBY1-F1
#
_entry.id   AF-A0A6P0TBY1-F1
#
_cell.length_a   1.000
_cell.length_b   1.000
_cell.length_c   1.000
_cell.angle_alpha   90.00
_cell.angle_beta   90.00
_cell.angle_gamma   90.00
#
_symmetry.space_group_name_H-M   'P 1'
#
loop_
_entity.id
_entity.type
_entity.pdbx_description
1 polymer ?
#
loop_
_entity_poly.entity_id
_entity_poly.type
_entity_poly.pdbx_seq_one_letter_code
_entity_poly.pdbx_strand_id
1 'polypeptide(L)'
;MSSISIDELEQKVEAGEEVIDQYFDSSTTRIGTPRPMTARRQQSGEIPLLDLPLPMLEELDRMASELCISRQAVVTMMLRRALDEHYLAKRSLN
;
A
#
# COMPACT_ATOMS: atom_id res chain seq x y z
N MET A 1 26.13 35.98 -4.93
CA MET A 1 24.83 35.30 -4.77
C MET A 1 23.87 36.38 -4.33
N SER A 2 23.31 37.10 -5.30
CA SER A 2 22.65 38.38 -5.05
C SER A 2 21.18 38.14 -4.73
N SER A 3 20.76 38.45 -3.50
CA SER A 3 19.35 38.62 -3.16
C SER A 3 18.83 39.86 -3.89
N ILE A 4 17.95 39.67 -4.86
CA ILE A 4 17.27 40.77 -5.55
C ILE A 4 16.33 41.43 -4.54
N SER A 5 16.32 42.77 -4.47
CA SER A 5 15.41 43.50 -3.56
C SER A 5 13.98 43.47 -4.11
N ILE A 6 12.99 43.67 -3.25
CA ILE A 6 11.56 43.65 -3.63
C ILE A 6 11.27 44.70 -4.72
N ASP A 7 11.86 45.89 -4.62
CA ASP A 7 11.69 46.96 -5.60
C ASP A 7 12.24 46.58 -6.99
N GLU A 8 13.36 45.84 -7.03
CA GLU A 8 13.93 45.32 -8.28
C GLU A 8 13.08 44.19 -8.89
N LEU A 9 12.38 43.41 -8.06
CA LEU A 9 11.44 42.38 -8.54
C LEU A 9 10.21 43.02 -9.19
N GLU A 10 9.62 44.03 -8.54
CA GLU A 10 8.45 44.73 -9.06
C GLU A 10 8.73 45.37 -10.41
N GLN A 11 9.89 46.02 -10.56
CA GLN A 11 10.29 46.68 -11.81
C GLN A 11 10.49 45.68 -12.96
N LYS A 12 10.99 44.47 -12.66
CA LYS A 12 11.16 43.41 -13.67
C LYS A 12 9.85 42.77 -14.09
N VAL A 13 8.93 42.57 -13.14
CA VAL A 13 7.57 42.09 -13.44
C VAL A 13 6.83 43.11 -14.30
N GLU A 14 6.95 44.41 -13.99
CA GLU A 14 6.31 45.48 -14.77
C GLU A 14 6.91 45.63 -16.17
N ALA A 15 8.20 45.33 -16.34
CA ALA A 15 8.86 45.21 -17.64
C ALA A 15 8.44 43.96 -18.45
N GLY A 16 7.62 43.07 -17.87
CA GLY A 16 7.16 41.84 -18.49
C GLY A 16 8.22 40.73 -18.54
N GLU A 17 9.29 40.85 -17.73
CA GLU A 17 10.30 39.81 -17.61
C GLU A 17 9.83 38.70 -16.66
N GLU A 18 10.05 37.44 -17.05
CA GLU A 18 9.67 36.29 -16.23
C GLU A 18 10.64 36.14 -15.05
N VAL A 19 10.14 36.48 -13.85
CA VAL A 19 10.92 36.39 -12.61
C VAL A 19 10.81 34.96 -12.08
N ILE A 20 11.78 34.12 -12.45
CA ILE A 20 11.92 32.77 -11.92
C ILE A 20 12.67 32.87 -10.58
N ASP A 21 11.94 32.73 -9.47
CA ASP A 21 12.55 32.56 -8.15
C ASP A 21 13.24 31.18 -8.06
N GLN A 22 14.20 31.03 -7.14
CA GLN A 22 14.95 29.80 -6.89
C GLN A 22 14.04 28.57 -6.69
N TYR A 23 12.81 28.77 -6.22
CA TYR A 23 11.80 27.73 -6.02
C TYR A 23 11.08 27.27 -7.30
N PHE A 24 11.22 28.01 -8.40
CA PHE A 24 10.58 27.73 -9.70
C PHE A 24 11.59 27.47 -10.82
N ASP A 25 12.89 27.49 -10.52
CA ASP A 25 13.92 27.11 -11.49
C ASP A 25 13.76 25.63 -11.84
N SER A 26 13.33 25.37 -13.09
CA SER A 26 13.11 24.04 -13.63
C SER A 26 14.35 23.13 -13.57
N SER A 27 15.55 23.69 -13.44
CA SER A 27 16.80 22.93 -13.32
C SER A 27 17.09 22.44 -11.89
N THR A 28 16.57 23.13 -10.87
CA THR A 28 16.83 22.83 -9.45
C THR A 28 15.60 22.28 -8.71
N THR A 29 14.40 22.57 -9.23
CA THR A 29 13.15 22.09 -8.68
C THR A 29 13.12 20.58 -8.87
N ARG A 30 13.36 19.84 -7.79
CA ARG A 30 12.95 18.43 -7.69
C ARG A 30 11.43 18.40 -7.73
N ILE A 31 10.86 18.58 -8.92
CA ILE A 31 9.52 18.17 -9.26
C ILE A 31 9.54 16.67 -8.98
N GLY A 32 9.04 16.30 -7.80
CA GLY A 32 9.06 14.93 -7.33
C GLY A 32 8.45 14.09 -8.42
N THR A 33 9.24 13.18 -8.99
CA THR A 33 8.78 12.30 -10.06
C THR A 33 7.50 11.65 -9.54
N PRO A 34 6.34 11.84 -10.18
CA PRO A 34 5.08 11.32 -9.67
C PRO A 34 5.23 9.80 -9.58
N ARG A 35 5.37 9.29 -8.35
CA ARG A 35 5.44 7.85 -8.13
C ARG A 35 4.00 7.34 -8.28
N PRO A 36 3.75 6.35 -9.15
CA PRO A 36 2.45 5.71 -9.17
C PRO A 36 2.19 5.17 -7.76
N MET A 37 1.00 5.44 -7.21
CA MET A 37 0.57 4.84 -5.96
C MET A 37 0.48 3.33 -6.17
N THR A 38 1.55 2.59 -5.88
CA THR A 38 1.47 1.14 -5.81
C THR A 38 0.57 0.82 -4.63
N ALA A 39 -0.54 0.12 -4.89
CA ALA A 39 -1.39 -0.37 -3.82
C ALA A 39 -0.48 -1.12 -2.84
N ARG A 40 -0.39 -0.62 -1.59
CA ARG A 40 0.52 -1.09 -0.53
C ARG A 40 0.31 -2.57 -0.15
N ARG A 41 -0.59 -3.26 -0.85
CA ARG A 41 -1.11 -4.59 -0.53
C ARG A 41 -1.42 -5.40 -1.80
N GLN A 42 -0.53 -5.41 -2.79
CA GLN A 42 -0.47 -6.57 -3.68
C GLN A 42 0.35 -7.65 -3.00
N GLN A 43 -0.29 -8.39 -2.09
CA GLN A 43 0.15 -9.74 -1.78
C GLN A 43 -0.36 -10.64 -2.91
N SER A 44 0.24 -10.52 -4.08
CA SER A 44 0.16 -11.55 -5.13
C SER A 44 1.00 -12.74 -4.68
N GLY A 45 0.58 -13.37 -3.58
CA GLY A 45 0.99 -14.72 -3.26
C GLY A 45 0.14 -15.63 -4.11
N GLU A 46 0.78 -16.46 -4.92
CA GLU A 46 0.10 -17.59 -5.57
C GLU A 46 -0.60 -18.38 -4.46
N ILE A 47 -1.92 -18.53 -4.56
CA ILE A 47 -2.66 -19.43 -3.67
C ILE A 47 -2.42 -20.84 -4.23
N PRO A 48 -1.62 -21.69 -3.57
CA PRO A 48 -1.38 -23.03 -4.09
C PRO A 48 -2.70 -23.80 -4.13
N LEU A 49 -2.89 -24.59 -5.19
CA LEU A 49 -3.97 -25.56 -5.26
C LEU A 49 -3.75 -26.59 -4.14
N LEU A 50 -4.72 -26.68 -3.22
CA LEU A 50 -4.68 -27.59 -2.08
C LEU A 50 -5.64 -28.75 -2.32
N ASP A 51 -5.11 -29.96 -2.39
CA ASP A 51 -5.91 -31.17 -2.47
C ASP A 51 -6.41 -31.55 -1.07
N LEU A 52 -7.73 -31.57 -0.90
CA LEU A 52 -8.39 -31.92 0.36
C LEU A 52 -9.32 -33.13 0.14
N PRO A 53 -9.47 -34.01 1.15
CA PRO A 53 -10.44 -35.09 1.10
C PRO A 53 -11.87 -34.54 0.90
N LEU A 54 -12.69 -35.27 0.12
CA LEU A 54 -14.08 -34.92 -0.11
C LEU A 54 -14.90 -34.62 1.16
N PRO A 55 -14.85 -35.44 2.24
CA PRO A 55 -15.63 -35.14 3.44
C PRO A 55 -15.24 -33.81 4.09
N MET A 56 -13.96 -33.44 4.05
CA MET A 56 -13.49 -32.17 4.58
C MET A 56 -13.98 -30.99 3.72
N LEU A 57 -14.09 -31.17 2.40
CA LEU A 57 -14.68 -30.15 1.53
C LEU A 57 -16.15 -29.90 1.85
N GLU A 58 -16.93 -30.95 2.13
CA GLU A 58 -18.34 -30.83 2.52
C GLU A 58 -18.50 -30.08 3.84
N GLU A 59 -17.64 -30.35 4.82
CA GLU A 59 -17.60 -29.63 6.10
C GLU A 59 -17.26 -28.14 5.90
N LEU A 60 -16.26 -27.84 5.05
CA LEU A 60 -15.89 -26.47 4.71
C LEU A 60 -17.00 -25.73 3.97
N ASP A 61 -17.72 -26.40 3.07
CA ASP A 61 -18.87 -25.83 2.36
C ASP A 61 -20.03 -25.50 3.29
N ARG A 62 -20.30 -26.40 4.24
CA ARG A 62 -21.31 -26.15 5.27
C ARG A 62 -20.96 -24.90 6.07
N MET A 63 -19.73 -24.80 6.56
CA MET A 63 -19.29 -23.60 7.30
C MET A 63 -19.32 -22.34 6.41
N ALA A 64 -18.93 -22.44 5.15
CA ALA A 64 -19.00 -21.34 4.19
C ALA A 64 -20.44 -20.83 4.02
N SER A 65 -21.41 -21.74 3.96
CA SER A 65 -22.83 -21.41 3.88
C SER A 65 -23.36 -20.75 5.16
N GLU A 66 -22.95 -21.24 6.33
CA GLU A 66 -23.37 -20.69 7.64
C GLU A 66 -22.80 -19.29 7.87
N LEU A 67 -21.59 -19.02 7.37
CA LEU A 67 -20.90 -17.74 7.53
C LEU A 67 -21.11 -16.76 6.35
N CYS A 68 -21.82 -17.17 5.30
CA CYS A 68 -22.02 -16.38 4.07
C CYS A 68 -20.71 -15.89 3.42
N ILE A 69 -19.67 -16.72 3.45
CA ILE A 69 -18.36 -16.40 2.86
C ILE A 69 -17.92 -17.51 1.92
N SER A 70 -16.87 -17.27 1.12
CA SER A 70 -16.33 -18.31 0.24
C SER A 70 -15.62 -19.42 1.03
N ARG A 71 -15.60 -20.64 0.50
CA ARG A 71 -14.82 -21.76 1.05
C ARG A 71 -13.35 -21.37 1.30
N GLN A 72 -12.76 -20.63 0.35
CA GLN A 72 -11.38 -20.16 0.47
C GLN A 72 -11.20 -19.19 1.65
N ALA A 73 -12.18 -18.34 1.93
CA ALA A 73 -12.15 -17.44 3.07
C ALA A 73 -12.23 -18.23 4.40
N VAL A 74 -13.05 -19.29 4.45
CA VAL A 74 -13.10 -20.21 5.61
C VAL A 74 -11.74 -20.85 5.85
N VAL A 75 -11.12 -21.43 4.81
CA VAL A 75 -9.78 -22.04 4.89
C VAL A 75 -8.75 -21.03 5.39
N THR A 76 -8.75 -19.84 4.81
CA THR A 76 -7.81 -18.76 5.19
C THR A 76 -8.00 -18.35 6.65
N MET A 77 -9.24 -18.20 7.09
CA MET A 77 -9.59 -17.86 8.48
C MET A 77 -9.12 -18.96 9.44
N MET A 78 -9.39 -20.23 9.15
CA MET A 78 -9.00 -21.35 10.01
C MET A 78 -7.48 -21.48 10.11
N LEU A 79 -6.77 -21.37 8.99
CA LEU A 79 -5.30 -21.37 8.97
C LEU A 79 -4.73 -20.21 9.81
N ARG A 80 -5.29 -19.01 9.67
CA ARG A 80 -4.86 -17.86 10.45
C ARG A 80 -5.04 -18.11 11.95
N ARG A 81 -6.21 -18.62 12.35
CA ARG A 81 -6.49 -18.97 13.74
C ARG A 81 -5.52 -20.00 14.30
N ALA A 82 -5.26 -21.10 13.57
CA ALA A 82 -4.34 -22.14 14.00
C ALA A 82 -2.90 -21.62 14.15
N LEU A 83 -2.46 -20.76 13.23
CA LEU A 83 -1.15 -20.11 13.34
C LEU A 83 -1.08 -19.18 14.54
N ASP A 84 -2.11 -18.36 14.76
CA ASP A 84 -2.17 -17.45 15.90
C ASP A 84 -2.14 -18.24 17.23
N GLU A 85 -2.91 -19.32 17.35
CA GLU A 85 -2.89 -20.23 18.51
C GLU A 85 -1.49 -20.85 18.73
N HIS A 86 -0.84 -21.33 17.66
CA HIS A 86 0.51 -21.88 17.73
C HIS A 86 1.54 -20.83 18.20
N TYR A 87 1.50 -19.61 17.66
CA TYR A 87 2.43 -18.55 18.07
C TYR A 87 2.18 -18.06 19.49
N LEU A 88 0.92 -18.02 19.94
CA LEU A 88 0.58 -17.73 21.33
C LEU A 88 1.14 -18.78 22.28
N ALA A 89 0.96 -20.07 21.97
CA ALA A 89 1.49 -21.17 22.77
C ALA A 89 3.04 -21.15 22.83
N LYS A 90 3.69 -20.90 21.69
CA LYS A 90 5.15 -20.77 21.62
C LYS A 90 5.67 -19.58 22.45
N ARG A 91 4.92 -18.49 22.49
CA ARG A 91 5.28 -17.29 23.28
C ARG A 91 5.04 -17.48 24.78
N SER A 92 4.10 -18.33 25.19
CA SER A 92 3.91 -18.68 26.60
C SER A 92 4.94 -19.66 27.15
N LEU A 93 5.63 -20.40 26.28
CA LEU A 93 6.67 -21.37 26.64
C LEU A 93 8.08 -20.77 26.77
N ASN A 94 8.28 -19.53 26.28
CA ASN A 94 9.52 -18.76 26.40
C ASN A 94 9.39 -17.67 27.46
#